data_AF-A0A243W520-F1
#
_entry.id   AF-A0A243W520-F1
#
_cell.length_a   1.000
_cell.length_b   1.000
_cell.length_c   1.000
_cell.angle_alpha   90.00
_cell.angle_beta   90.00
_cell.angle_gamma   90.00
#
_symmetry.space_group_name_H-M   'P 1'
#
loop_
_entity.id
_entity.type
_entity.pdbx_description
1 polymer ?
#
loop_
_entity_poly.entity_id
_entity_poly.type
_entity_poly.pdbx_seq_one_letter_code
_entity_poly.pdbx_strand_id
1 'polypeptide(L)'
;MGRGRKGSRRQKRIKPVSFEERRRSGTGYLGSKRLTKRMLGMYRPILAANYQVTLIVLKKGSPVLAYMDANGMRAGFSAPQQTIYIRRDATYFELAHEMKHAKHWAQVGAQPYQDLSTLEKETYVFQELLREKHNLTSAELLDAFRYINKIRADQGMDPLDASVLLP
;
A
#
# COMPACT_ATOMS: atom_id res chain seq x y z
N MET A 1 62.51 -4.33 -36.89
CA MET A 1 61.68 -3.11 -36.67
C MET A 1 60.43 -3.23 -37.53
N GLY A 2 59.18 -3.05 -37.14
CA GLY A 2 58.46 -2.90 -35.88
C GLY A 2 56.98 -3.20 -36.19
N ARG A 3 56.27 -3.85 -35.25
CA ARG A 3 54.87 -4.30 -35.35
C ARG A 3 53.89 -3.13 -35.27
N GLY A 4 52.69 -3.26 -35.84
CA GLY A 4 51.61 -2.30 -35.59
C GLY A 4 50.23 -2.64 -36.17
N ARG A 5 49.61 -3.76 -35.75
CA ARG A 5 48.16 -4.00 -35.93
C ARG A 5 47.38 -3.00 -35.08
N LYS A 6 46.65 -2.06 -35.69
CA LYS A 6 45.67 -1.22 -34.97
C LYS A 6 44.35 -1.98 -34.82
N GLY A 7 44.21 -2.68 -33.70
CA GLY A 7 42.93 -3.19 -33.23
C GLY A 7 42.05 -2.05 -32.71
N SER A 8 40.91 -1.82 -33.37
CA SER A 8 39.88 -0.90 -32.88
C SER A 8 39.20 -1.51 -31.65
N ARG A 9 39.66 -1.13 -30.45
CA ARG A 9 38.96 -1.43 -29.19
C ARG A 9 37.73 -0.54 -29.11
N ARG A 10 36.57 -1.11 -29.46
CA ARG A 10 35.25 -0.55 -29.17
C ARG A 10 35.13 -0.38 -27.65
N GLN A 11 35.35 0.84 -27.16
CA GLN A 11 35.09 1.22 -25.77
C GLN A 11 33.61 0.93 -25.50
N LYS A 12 33.33 -0.11 -24.70
CA LYS A 12 32.01 -0.31 -24.12
C LYS A 12 31.76 0.91 -23.22
N ARG A 13 30.92 1.84 -23.68
CA ARG A 13 30.33 2.87 -22.82
C ARG A 13 29.59 2.11 -21.72
N ILE A 14 30.20 2.02 -20.55
CA ILE A 14 29.50 1.68 -19.32
C ILE A 14 28.56 2.86 -19.11
N LYS A 15 27.28 2.67 -19.47
CA LYS A 15 26.26 3.66 -19.10
C LYS A 15 26.29 3.77 -17.58
N PRO A 16 26.32 4.98 -16.99
CA PRO A 16 26.07 5.10 -15.58
C PRO A 16 24.67 4.55 -15.35
N VAL A 17 24.58 3.45 -14.60
CA VAL A 17 23.30 2.93 -14.14
C VAL A 17 22.81 3.99 -13.16
N SER A 18 21.83 4.78 -13.58
CA SER A 18 21.13 5.67 -12.65
C SER A 18 20.61 4.82 -11.51
N PHE A 19 20.75 5.34 -10.30
CA PHE A 19 20.33 4.73 -9.04
C PHE A 19 18.79 4.64 -8.92
N GLU A 20 18.05 4.55 -10.03
CA GLU A 20 16.68 4.06 -10.02
C GLU A 20 16.75 2.55 -9.86
N GLU A 21 16.75 2.16 -8.59
CA GLU A 21 16.46 0.85 -8.05
C GLU A 21 15.92 -0.13 -9.10
N ARG A 22 16.78 -1.04 -9.58
CA ARG A 22 16.30 -2.31 -10.11
C ARG A 22 15.48 -2.96 -9.00
N ARG A 23 14.17 -2.74 -9.01
CA ARG A 23 13.20 -3.33 -8.07
C ARG A 23 13.58 -4.79 -7.89
N ARG A 24 14.01 -5.17 -6.68
CA ARG A 24 14.31 -6.57 -6.37
C ARG A 24 13.06 -7.38 -6.74
N SER A 25 13.20 -8.35 -7.64
CA SER A 25 12.10 -9.18 -8.07
C SER A 25 11.50 -9.88 -6.86
N GLY A 26 10.29 -9.49 -6.44
CA GLY A 26 9.56 -10.12 -5.32
C GLY A 26 9.24 -9.21 -4.14
N THR A 27 9.86 -8.03 -4.02
CA THR A 27 9.54 -7.05 -2.97
C THR A 27 8.56 -5.98 -3.49
N GLY A 28 7.66 -5.54 -2.62
CA GLY A 28 6.70 -4.47 -2.84
C GLY A 28 7.03 -3.27 -1.96
N TYR A 29 6.00 -2.61 -1.41
CA TYR A 29 6.14 -1.46 -0.53
C TYR A 29 7.02 -1.75 0.69
N LEU A 30 7.86 -0.77 1.09
CA LEU A 30 8.74 -0.84 2.26
C LEU A 30 9.63 -2.10 2.34
N GLY A 31 9.90 -2.74 1.19
CA GLY A 31 10.67 -3.98 1.12
C GLY A 31 9.88 -5.25 1.46
N SER A 32 8.60 -5.13 1.79
CA SER A 32 7.73 -6.27 2.14
C SER A 32 7.45 -7.19 0.96
N LYS A 33 7.03 -8.43 1.26
CA LYS A 33 6.68 -9.41 0.22
C LYS A 33 5.40 -8.99 -0.51
N ARG A 34 5.42 -9.09 -1.84
CA ARG A 34 4.23 -8.85 -2.67
C ARG A 34 3.18 -9.93 -2.44
N LEU A 35 1.91 -9.54 -2.54
CA LEU A 35 0.80 -10.48 -2.55
C LEU A 35 0.90 -11.42 -3.75
N THR A 36 0.83 -12.72 -3.49
CA THR A 36 0.82 -13.76 -4.54
C THR A 36 -0.61 -14.02 -5.02
N LYS A 37 -0.75 -14.63 -6.21
CA LYS A 37 -2.07 -15.08 -6.70
C LYS A 37 -2.79 -16.00 -5.71
N ARG A 38 -2.05 -16.87 -5.01
CA ARG A 38 -2.59 -17.76 -3.98
C ARG A 38 -3.17 -16.97 -2.81
N MET A 39 -2.43 -16.00 -2.28
CA MET A 39 -2.91 -15.12 -1.20
C MET A 39 -4.16 -14.36 -1.63
N LEU A 40 -4.17 -13.79 -2.84
CA LEU A 40 -5.34 -13.11 -3.38
C LEU A 40 -6.56 -14.04 -3.49
N GLY A 41 -6.34 -15.30 -3.88
CA GLY A 41 -7.38 -16.33 -3.90
C GLY A 41 -7.95 -16.66 -2.52
N MET A 42 -7.15 -16.54 -1.46
CA MET A 42 -7.60 -16.71 -0.07
C MET A 42 -8.37 -15.50 0.46
N TYR A 43 -7.92 -14.27 0.17
CA TYR A 43 -8.57 -13.06 0.71
C TYR A 43 -9.90 -12.73 0.04
N ARG A 44 -10.08 -13.06 -1.25
CA ARG A 44 -11.34 -12.82 -1.99
C ARG A 44 -12.58 -13.38 -1.28
N PRO A 45 -12.65 -14.69 -0.96
CA PRO A 45 -13.82 -15.25 -0.27
C PRO A 45 -13.98 -14.70 1.15
N ILE A 46 -12.89 -14.38 1.86
CA ILE A 46 -12.95 -13.79 3.21
C ILE A 46 -13.61 -12.41 3.15
N LEU A 47 -13.19 -11.55 2.22
CA LEU A 47 -13.76 -10.21 2.02
C LEU A 47 -15.24 -10.28 1.61
N ALA A 48 -15.57 -11.19 0.70
CA ALA A 48 -16.95 -11.39 0.26
C ALA A 48 -17.85 -11.88 1.42
N ALA A 49 -17.40 -12.88 2.17
CA ALA A 49 -18.20 -13.50 3.23
C ALA A 49 -18.37 -12.59 4.45
N ASN A 50 -17.32 -11.85 4.85
CA ASN A 50 -17.38 -11.05 6.08
C ASN A 50 -17.88 -9.62 5.83
N TYR A 51 -17.60 -9.06 4.66
CA TYR A 51 -17.82 -7.63 4.40
C TYR A 51 -18.59 -7.35 3.11
N GLN A 52 -19.02 -8.37 2.34
CA GLN A 52 -19.66 -8.20 1.04
C GLN A 52 -18.80 -7.37 0.06
N VAL A 53 -17.46 -7.44 0.20
CA VAL A 53 -16.51 -6.63 -0.57
C VAL A 53 -15.79 -7.44 -1.63
N THR A 54 -15.66 -6.87 -2.82
CA THR A 54 -14.85 -7.44 -3.91
C THR A 54 -13.40 -6.93 -3.86
N LEU A 55 -12.44 -7.80 -4.18
CA LEU A 55 -11.02 -7.40 -4.34
C LEU A 55 -10.64 -7.32 -5.82
N ILE A 56 -10.13 -6.18 -6.29
CA ILE A 56 -9.69 -5.98 -7.68
C ILE A 56 -8.19 -5.65 -7.73
N VAL A 57 -7.44 -6.45 -8.48
CA VAL A 57 -6.06 -6.10 -8.85
C VAL A 57 -6.11 -5.28 -10.11
N LEU A 58 -5.61 -4.04 -10.04
CA LEU A 58 -5.67 -3.10 -11.15
C LEU A 58 -4.79 -3.54 -12.33
N LYS A 59 -5.34 -3.39 -13.53
CA LYS A 59 -4.62 -3.57 -14.78
C LYS A 59 -3.98 -2.26 -15.19
N LYS A 60 -2.84 -2.33 -15.88
CA LYS A 60 -2.20 -1.15 -16.47
C LYS A 60 -3.20 -0.46 -17.41
N GLY A 61 -3.31 0.86 -17.31
CA GLY A 61 -4.20 1.66 -18.15
C GLY A 61 -5.68 1.68 -17.72
N SER A 62 -6.05 1.09 -16.57
CA SER A 62 -7.41 1.26 -16.07
C SER A 62 -7.63 2.70 -15.57
N PRO A 63 -8.83 3.28 -15.71
CA PRO A 63 -9.15 4.62 -15.20
C PRO A 63 -8.91 4.74 -13.68
N VAL A 64 -9.24 3.69 -12.92
CA VAL A 64 -9.00 3.66 -11.47
C VAL A 64 -7.51 3.73 -11.14
N LEU A 65 -6.65 3.07 -11.93
CA LEU A 65 -5.20 3.17 -11.71
C LEU A 65 -4.69 4.57 -12.01
N ALA A 66 -5.17 5.21 -13.08
CA ALA A 66 -4.81 6.59 -13.41
C ALA A 66 -5.25 7.58 -12.31
N TYR A 67 -6.45 7.41 -11.77
CA TYR A 67 -6.93 8.19 -10.63
C TYR A 67 -6.05 7.99 -9.39
N MET A 68 -5.70 6.75 -9.06
CA MET A 68 -4.82 6.45 -7.93
C MET A 68 -3.41 7.02 -8.13
N ASP A 69 -2.87 7.00 -9.35
CA ASP A 69 -1.58 7.61 -9.68
C ASP A 69 -1.61 9.13 -9.47
N ALA A 70 -2.66 9.81 -9.95
CA ALA A 70 -2.83 11.25 -9.80
C ALA A 70 -2.95 11.71 -8.34
N ASN A 71 -3.43 10.83 -7.45
CA ASN A 71 -3.64 11.13 -6.02
C ASN A 71 -2.60 10.46 -5.10
N GLY A 72 -1.54 9.84 -5.65
CA GLY A 72 -0.51 9.18 -4.85
C GLY A 72 -0.99 7.96 -4.04
N MET A 73 -2.12 7.36 -4.42
CA MET A 73 -2.73 6.25 -3.69
C MET A 73 -2.06 4.91 -4.01
N ARG A 74 -1.84 4.07 -2.99
CA ARG A 74 -1.23 2.74 -3.12
C ARG A 74 -2.26 1.61 -3.22
N ALA A 75 -3.36 1.75 -2.48
CA ALA A 75 -4.56 0.94 -2.51
C ALA A 75 -5.76 1.87 -2.25
N GLY A 76 -6.98 1.33 -2.30
CA GLY A 76 -8.16 2.08 -1.89
C GLY A 76 -9.41 1.21 -1.75
N PHE A 77 -10.13 1.39 -0.66
CA PHE A 77 -11.49 0.90 -0.47
C PHE A 77 -12.50 1.91 -0.98
N SER A 78 -13.46 1.44 -1.77
CA SER A 78 -14.59 2.23 -2.24
C SER A 78 -15.89 1.68 -1.68
N ALA A 79 -16.46 2.39 -0.70
CA ALA A 79 -17.73 2.01 -0.07
C ALA A 79 -18.91 1.96 -1.06
N PRO A 80 -19.10 2.92 -1.98
CA PRO A 80 -20.22 2.88 -2.93
C PRO A 80 -20.17 1.66 -3.88
N GLN A 81 -18.97 1.22 -4.26
CA GLN A 81 -18.74 0.07 -5.13
C GLN A 81 -18.46 -1.22 -4.35
N GLN A 82 -18.43 -1.15 -3.01
CA GLN A 82 -18.05 -2.26 -2.12
C GLN A 82 -16.80 -3.01 -2.63
N THR A 83 -15.77 -2.26 -3.02
CA THR A 83 -14.61 -2.81 -3.72
C THR A 83 -13.31 -2.27 -3.15
N ILE A 84 -12.37 -3.17 -2.88
CA ILE A 84 -10.96 -2.85 -2.61
C ILE A 84 -10.19 -2.93 -3.92
N TYR A 85 -9.47 -1.86 -4.26
CA TYR A 85 -8.58 -1.79 -5.40
C TYR A 85 -7.13 -1.82 -4.93
N ILE A 86 -6.33 -2.74 -5.48
CA ILE A 86 -4.91 -2.87 -5.18
C ILE A 86 -4.06 -2.88 -6.45
N ARG A 87 -2.84 -2.36 -6.33
CA ARG A 87 -1.83 -2.43 -7.40
C ARG A 87 -1.27 -3.85 -7.54
N ARG A 88 -0.67 -4.15 -8.71
CA ARG A 88 -0.07 -5.47 -8.97
C ARG A 88 1.10 -5.80 -8.05
N ASP A 89 1.72 -4.79 -7.47
CA ASP A 89 2.85 -4.88 -6.53
C ASP A 89 2.47 -4.61 -5.07
N ALA A 90 1.17 -4.59 -4.76
CA ALA A 90 0.68 -4.46 -3.40
C ALA A 90 1.21 -5.59 -2.48
N THR A 91 1.44 -5.21 -1.24
CA THR A 91 1.87 -6.05 -0.12
C THR A 91 0.68 -6.34 0.79
N TYR A 92 0.91 -7.16 1.82
CA TYR A 92 -0.10 -7.40 2.84
C TYR A 92 -0.51 -6.10 3.56
N PHE A 93 0.42 -5.19 3.84
CA PHE A 93 0.13 -3.95 4.56
C PHE A 93 -0.92 -3.09 3.86
N GLU A 94 -0.75 -2.86 2.55
CA GLU A 94 -1.71 -2.09 1.76
C GLU A 94 -3.09 -2.76 1.75
N LEU A 95 -3.16 -4.09 1.60
CA LEU A 95 -4.44 -4.81 1.65
C LEU A 95 -5.06 -4.79 3.05
N ALA A 96 -4.26 -4.96 4.10
CA ALA A 96 -4.72 -4.97 5.48
C ALA A 96 -5.35 -3.63 5.87
N HIS A 97 -4.73 -2.52 5.46
CA HIS A 97 -5.28 -1.17 5.61
C HIS A 97 -6.70 -1.07 5.01
N GLU A 98 -6.86 -1.43 3.74
CA GLU A 98 -8.17 -1.37 3.08
C GLU A 98 -9.19 -2.37 3.68
N MET A 99 -8.72 -3.53 4.16
CA MET A 99 -9.57 -4.48 4.88
C MET A 99 -10.13 -3.87 6.17
N LYS A 100 -9.38 -3.00 6.86
CA LYS A 100 -9.89 -2.31 8.06
C LYS A 100 -10.95 -1.28 7.70
N HIS A 101 -10.82 -0.57 6.58
CA HIS A 101 -11.90 0.26 6.08
C HIS A 101 -13.16 -0.55 5.74
N ALA A 102 -13.01 -1.69 5.06
CA ALA A 102 -14.12 -2.59 4.75
C ALA A 102 -14.78 -3.14 6.02
N LYS A 103 -13.99 -3.52 7.03
CA LYS A 103 -14.47 -3.96 8.35
C LYS A 103 -15.27 -2.86 9.04
N HIS A 104 -14.74 -1.63 9.07
CA HIS A 104 -15.40 -0.49 9.69
C HIS A 104 -16.75 -0.21 9.01
N TRP A 105 -16.75 -0.18 7.67
CA TRP A 105 -17.97 -0.01 6.86
C TRP A 105 -19.01 -1.09 7.15
N ALA A 106 -18.60 -2.36 7.22
CA ALA A 106 -19.49 -3.47 7.54
C ALA A 106 -20.06 -3.40 8.97
N GLN A 107 -19.31 -2.81 9.91
CA GLN A 107 -19.74 -2.67 11.30
C GLN A 107 -20.74 -1.54 11.51
N VAL A 108 -20.51 -0.38 10.88
CA VAL A 108 -21.35 0.82 11.11
C VAL A 108 -22.44 1.00 10.05
N GLY A 109 -22.33 0.30 8.92
CA GLY A 109 -23.25 0.43 7.79
C GLY A 109 -22.88 1.58 6.85
N ALA A 110 -23.53 1.61 5.69
CA ALA A 110 -23.14 2.50 4.60
C ALA A 110 -23.29 3.99 4.92
N GLN A 111 -24.45 4.40 5.45
CA GLN A 111 -24.70 5.81 5.74
C GLN A 111 -23.82 6.32 6.89
N PRO A 112 -23.75 5.65 8.05
CA PRO A 112 -22.88 6.12 9.14
C PRO A 112 -21.42 6.16 8.71
N TYR A 113 -20.95 5.19 7.92
CA TYR A 113 -19.58 5.20 7.41
C TYR A 113 -19.31 6.39 6.48
N GLN A 114 -20.27 6.79 5.64
CA GLN A 114 -20.11 7.95 4.78
C GLN A 114 -19.98 9.24 5.58
N ASP A 115 -20.76 9.36 6.65
CA ASP A 115 -20.82 10.55 7.50
C ASP A 115 -19.58 10.74 8.38
N LEU A 116 -18.77 9.69 8.59
CA LEU A 116 -17.48 9.79 9.29
C LEU A 116 -16.48 10.68 8.54
N SER A 117 -15.77 11.51 9.28
CA SER A 117 -14.61 12.25 8.79
C SER A 117 -13.47 11.32 8.36
N THR A 118 -12.54 11.85 7.56
CA THR A 118 -11.29 11.16 7.20
C THR A 118 -10.51 10.74 8.45
N LEU A 119 -10.42 11.62 9.45
CA LEU A 119 -9.69 11.31 10.67
C LEU A 119 -10.32 10.17 11.46
N GLU A 120 -11.66 10.11 11.57
CA GLU A 120 -12.33 9.01 12.28
C GLU A 120 -12.12 7.66 11.56
N LYS A 121 -12.25 7.66 10.23
CA LYS A 121 -11.98 6.47 9.41
C LYS A 121 -10.56 5.97 9.60
N GLU A 122 -9.58 6.88 9.53
CA GLU A 122 -8.16 6.55 9.58
C GLU A 122 -7.70 6.21 11.00
N THR A 123 -8.30 6.82 12.03
CA THR A 123 -8.06 6.48 13.43
C THR A 123 -8.49 5.04 13.69
N TYR A 124 -9.67 4.62 13.20
CA TYR A 124 -10.10 3.23 13.29
C TYR A 124 -9.11 2.28 12.62
N VAL A 125 -8.68 2.59 11.39
CA VAL A 125 -7.72 1.74 10.66
C VAL A 125 -6.40 1.63 11.41
N PHE A 126 -5.87 2.75 11.89
CA PHE A 126 -4.63 2.77 12.66
C PHE A 126 -4.73 1.92 13.94
N GLN A 127 -5.81 2.06 14.72
CA GLN A 127 -6.02 1.26 15.93
C GLN A 127 -6.11 -0.24 15.62
N GLU A 128 -6.79 -0.62 14.55
CA GLU A 128 -6.87 -2.01 14.11
C GLU A 128 -5.52 -2.57 13.64
N LEU A 129 -4.72 -1.76 12.94
CA LEU A 129 -3.35 -2.15 12.57
C LEU A 129 -2.45 -2.32 13.80
N LEU A 130 -2.62 -1.49 14.84
CA LEU A 130 -1.90 -1.66 16.11
C LEU A 130 -2.28 -2.95 16.85
N ARG A 131 -3.57 -3.33 16.84
CA ARG A 131 -4.02 -4.61 17.42
C ARG A 131 -3.37 -5.81 16.72
N GLU A 132 -3.10 -5.68 15.43
CA GLU A 132 -2.45 -6.70 14.60
C GLU A 132 -0.97 -6.41 14.33
N LYS A 133 -0.31 -5.59 15.17
CA LYS A 133 1.06 -5.12 14.95
C LYS A 133 2.09 -6.24 14.74
N HIS A 134 1.83 -7.43 15.26
CA HIS A 134 2.67 -8.62 15.09
C HIS A 134 2.70 -9.16 13.64
N ASN A 135 1.73 -8.77 12.79
CA ASN A 135 1.69 -9.12 11.38
C ASN A 135 2.40 -8.10 10.48
N LEU A 136 2.88 -6.99 11.06
CA LEU A 136 3.49 -5.88 10.35
C LEU A 136 4.98 -5.77 10.68
N THR A 137 5.74 -5.31 9.70
CA THR A 137 7.13 -4.92 9.93
C THR A 137 7.21 -3.60 10.70
N SER A 138 8.34 -3.33 11.35
CA SER A 138 8.57 -2.04 12.01
C SER A 138 8.48 -0.85 11.05
N ALA A 139 8.86 -1.05 9.78
CA ALA A 139 8.73 -0.02 8.74
C ALA A 139 7.27 0.28 8.41
N GLU A 140 6.43 -0.74 8.27
CA GLU A 140 4.98 -0.58 8.01
C GLU A 140 4.25 0.06 9.20
N LEU A 141 4.60 -0.32 10.43
CA LEU A 141 4.05 0.32 11.64
C LEU A 141 4.44 1.80 11.74
N LEU A 142 5.71 2.12 11.46
CA LEU A 142 6.17 3.50 11.45
C LEU A 142 5.49 4.32 10.35
N ASP A 143 5.27 3.73 9.17
CA ASP A 143 4.55 4.37 8.07
C ASP A 143 3.09 4.66 8.43
N ALA A 144 2.39 3.68 9.01
CA ALA A 144 1.02 3.86 9.51
C ALA A 144 0.93 4.98 10.56
N PHE A 145 1.89 5.02 11.50
CA PHE A 145 1.98 6.07 12.53
C PHE A 145 2.22 7.45 11.94
N ARG A 146 3.13 7.57 10.96
CA ARG A 146 3.38 8.83 10.25
C ARG A 146 2.15 9.29 9.50
N TYR A 147 1.44 8.38 8.85
CA TYR A 147 0.26 8.70 8.07
C TYR A 147 -0.88 9.23 8.93
N ILE A 148 -1.22 8.56 10.05
CA ILE A 148 -2.26 9.07 10.96
C ILE A 148 -1.88 10.43 11.56
N ASN A 149 -0.59 10.65 11.90
CA ASN A 149 -0.13 11.94 12.42
C ASN A 149 -0.16 13.05 11.36
N LYS A 150 0.07 12.73 10.09
CA LYS A 150 -0.16 13.67 8.99
C LYS A 150 -1.63 14.10 8.94
N ILE A 151 -2.56 13.14 8.98
CA ILE A 151 -4.01 13.44 8.95
C ILE A 151 -4.42 14.27 10.17
N ARG A 152 -3.90 13.96 11.36
CA ARG A 152 -4.14 14.75 12.58
C ARG A 152 -3.65 16.19 12.42
N ALA A 153 -2.44 16.38 11.89
CA ALA A 153 -1.89 17.71 11.64
C ALA A 153 -2.72 18.49 10.60
N ASP A 154 -3.17 17.84 9.53
CA ASP A 154 -4.05 18.42 8.51
C ASP A 154 -5.42 18.85 9.10
N GLN A 155 -5.81 18.29 10.24
CA GLN A 155 -7.01 18.63 11.01
C GLN A 155 -6.73 19.54 12.23
N GLY A 156 -5.51 20.06 12.38
CA GLY A 156 -5.13 20.94 13.49
C GLY A 156 -5.04 20.25 14.85
N MET A 157 -4.86 18.92 14.89
CA MET A 157 -4.72 18.14 16.11
C MET A 157 -3.26 17.81 16.41
N ASP A 158 -2.94 17.71 17.71
CA ASP A 158 -1.61 17.29 18.16
C ASP A 158 -1.27 15.88 17.65
N PRO A 159 -0.01 15.61 17.29
CA PRO A 159 0.43 14.28 16.91
C PRO A 159 0.30 13.30 18.08
N LEU A 160 0.04 12.03 17.76
CA LEU A 160 0.15 10.94 18.72
C LEU A 160 1.62 10.79 19.15
N ASP A 161 1.82 10.48 20.43
CA ASP A 161 3.14 10.15 20.96
C ASP A 161 3.62 8.78 20.46
N ALA A 162 4.93 8.62 20.27
CA ALA A 162 5.51 7.38 19.75
C ALA A 162 5.32 6.17 20.69
N SER A 163 5.00 6.40 21.97
CA SER A 163 4.66 5.35 22.94
C SER A 163 3.48 4.47 22.50
N VAL A 164 2.60 4.95 21.60
CA VAL A 164 1.51 4.13 21.04
C VAL A 164 2.00 2.92 20.22
N LEU A 165 3.28 2.90 19.83
CA LEU A 165 3.91 1.80 19.11
C LEU A 165 4.53 0.75 20.05
N LEU A 166 4.65 1.05 21.35
CA LEU A 166 5.26 0.14 22.32
C LEU A 166 4.33 -1.06 22.62
N PRO A 167 4.89 -2.20 23.06
CA PRO A 167 4.15 -3.42 23.40
C PRO A 167 2.95 -3.18 24.31
#